data_AF-M9LYN2-F1
#
_entry.id   AF-M9LYN2-F1
#
_cell.length_a   1.000
_cell.length_b   1.000
_cell.length_c   1.000
_cell.angle_alpha   90.00
_cell.angle_beta   90.00
_cell.angle_gamma   90.00
#
_symmetry.space_group_name_H-M   'P 1'
#
loop_
_entity.id
_entity.type
_entity.pdbx_description
1 polymer ?
#
loop_
_entity_poly.entity_id
_entity_poly.type
_entity_poly.pdbx_seq_one_letter_code
_entity_poly.pdbx_strand_id
1 'polypeptide(L)'
;MNVKIHNVQDVVLCDERNEHLWYQFKGLYMLNKEHIVMLHQEESLYGFVIVDSAPYSFLRPLSHDRSRMLQHEYPATFAALQPSVMNSDVLLRLIAFTYNEVRTKCNYSICISFASDDHPLDAYSFFLQTGANYVHFLTEQQDRNG
;
A
#
# COMPACT_ATOMS: atom_id res chain seq x y z
N MET A 1 -22.86 17.12 -1.41
CA MET A 1 -21.67 17.34 -0.56
C MET A 1 -20.74 16.17 -0.79
N ASN A 2 -19.54 16.40 -1.34
CA ASN A 2 -18.57 15.35 -1.61
C ASN A 2 -17.81 15.00 -0.32
N VAL A 3 -17.78 13.71 0.02
CA VAL A 3 -16.95 13.16 1.08
C VAL A 3 -15.54 13.00 0.53
N LYS A 4 -14.52 13.36 1.32
CA LYS A 4 -13.12 13.13 0.99
C LYS A 4 -12.50 12.26 2.08
N ILE A 5 -11.87 11.16 1.66
CA ILE A 5 -11.00 10.36 2.54
C ILE A 5 -9.71 11.16 2.73
N HIS A 6 -9.39 11.44 3.99
CA HIS A 6 -8.16 12.07 4.41
C HIS A 6 -7.36 11.06 5.23
N ASN A 7 -6.11 10.83 4.86
CA ASN A 7 -5.13 10.15 5.70
C ASN A 7 -5.57 8.74 6.14
N VAL A 8 -5.29 7.73 5.31
CA VAL A 8 -5.26 6.35 5.80
C VAL A 8 -4.14 6.31 6.84
N GLN A 9 -4.51 6.16 8.11
CA GLN A 9 -3.59 6.30 9.22
C GLN A 9 -2.81 5.02 9.41
N ASP A 10 -3.54 3.93 9.61
CA ASP A 10 -2.94 2.63 9.91
C ASP A 10 -3.54 1.54 9.04
N VAL A 11 -2.71 0.58 8.69
CA VAL A 11 -2.99 -0.62 7.94
C VAL A 11 -2.37 -1.75 8.76
N VAL A 12 -3.17 -2.76 9.06
CA VAL A 12 -2.70 -3.95 9.80
C VAL A 12 -2.61 -5.10 8.83
N LEU A 13 -1.39 -5.59 8.67
CA LEU A 13 -1.08 -6.77 7.89
C LEU A 13 -0.91 -7.96 8.83
N CYS A 14 -1.29 -9.13 8.36
CA CYS A 14 -1.21 -10.38 9.10
C CYS A 14 -0.47 -11.42 8.27
N ASP A 15 0.55 -12.04 8.85
CA ASP A 15 1.29 -13.13 8.22
C ASP A 15 0.61 -14.51 8.45
N GLU A 16 1.27 -15.57 8.00
CA GLU A 16 0.81 -16.96 8.17
C GLU A 16 0.85 -17.46 9.62
N ARG A 17 1.62 -16.80 10.49
CA ARG A 17 1.75 -17.13 11.92
C ARG A 17 0.77 -16.33 12.79
N ASN A 18 -0.09 -15.55 12.15
CA ASN A 18 -1.01 -14.63 12.79
C ASN A 18 -0.30 -13.50 13.57
N GLU A 19 0.92 -13.14 13.14
CA GLU A 19 1.62 -11.95 13.63
C GLU A 19 1.03 -10.70 12.97
N HIS A 20 0.74 -9.68 13.78
CA HIS A 20 0.10 -8.45 13.34
C HIS A 20 1.13 -7.34 13.16
N LEU A 21 1.19 -6.78 11.96
CA LEU A 21 2.19 -5.82 11.53
C LEU A 21 1.51 -4.50 11.19
N TRP A 22 1.91 -3.44 11.88
CA TRP A 22 1.26 -2.13 11.80
C TRP A 22 2.05 -1.19 10.89
N TYR A 23 1.34 -0.57 9.95
CA TYR A 23 1.92 0.30 8.94
C TYR A 23 1.08 1.54 8.71
N GLN A 24 1.72 2.64 8.35
CA GLN A 24 1.04 3.80 7.80
C GLN A 24 1.05 3.76 6.28
N PHE A 25 -0.11 3.92 5.65
CA PHE A 25 -0.19 3.95 4.18
C PHE A 25 0.37 5.28 3.64
N LYS A 26 1.25 5.19 2.64
CA LYS A 26 1.85 6.37 1.99
C LYS A 26 1.34 6.57 0.57
N GLY A 27 1.10 5.51 -0.17
CA GLY A 27 0.57 5.61 -1.52
C GLY A 27 0.52 4.28 -2.26
N LEU A 28 -0.30 4.27 -3.31
CA LEU A 28 -0.42 3.21 -4.29
C LEU A 28 0.17 3.71 -5.61
N TYR A 29 1.13 2.98 -6.16
CA TYR A 29 1.85 3.32 -7.37
C TYR A 29 1.50 2.32 -8.45
N MET A 30 0.90 2.82 -9.52
CA MET A 30 0.44 2.04 -10.66
C MET A 30 1.56 2.01 -11.71
N LEU A 31 2.19 0.85 -11.87
CA LEU A 31 3.11 0.55 -12.96
C LEU A 31 2.39 -0.34 -13.99
N ASN A 32 2.99 -0.54 -15.16
CA ASN A 32 2.37 -1.29 -16.26
C ASN A 32 2.08 -2.75 -15.92
N LYS A 33 2.94 -3.39 -15.11
CA LYS A 33 2.89 -4.83 -14.83
C LYS A 33 2.58 -5.17 -13.38
N GLU A 34 2.58 -4.18 -12.50
CA GLU A 34 2.39 -4.38 -11.07
C GLU A 34 1.90 -3.12 -10.38
N HIS A 35 1.35 -3.31 -9.18
CA HIS A 35 0.91 -2.23 -8.32
C HIS A 35 1.69 -2.28 -7.02
N ILE A 36 2.37 -1.18 -6.70
CA ILE A 36 3.23 -1.08 -5.51
C ILE A 36 2.52 -0.25 -4.46
N VAL A 37 2.29 -0.85 -3.31
CA VAL A 37 1.83 -0.19 -2.10
C VAL A 37 3.05 0.20 -1.28
N MET A 38 3.13 1.47 -0.90
CA MET A 38 4.16 1.97 0.00
C MET A 38 3.59 2.13 1.40
N LEU A 39 4.23 1.46 2.36
CA LEU A 39 3.84 1.41 3.75
C LEU A 39 5.02 1.84 4.63
N HIS A 40 4.74 2.66 5.62
CA HIS A 40 5.73 3.23 6.53
C HIS A 40 5.60 2.62 7.92
N GLN A 41 6.72 2.22 8.51
CA GLN A 41 6.79 1.69 9.87
C GLN A 41 8.01 2.32 10.54
N GLU A 42 7.77 2.97 11.69
CA GLU A 42 8.78 3.73 12.42
C GLU A 42 9.45 4.79 11.54
N GLU A 43 10.73 4.65 11.20
CA GLU A 43 11.47 5.55 10.28
C GLU A 43 11.72 4.92 8.90
N SER A 44 11.14 3.74 8.64
CA SER A 44 11.39 2.96 7.44
C SER A 44 10.19 2.95 6.50
N LEU A 45 10.48 3.03 5.20
CA LEU A 45 9.48 2.98 4.14
C LEU A 45 9.67 1.72 3.32
N TYR A 46 8.67 0.86 3.31
CA TYR A 46 8.71 -0.44 2.66
C TYR A 46 7.74 -0.48 1.48
N GLY A 47 8.12 -1.22 0.45
CA GLY A 47 7.28 -1.46 -0.72
C GLY A 47 6.73 -2.87 -0.72
N PHE A 48 5.48 -3.00 -1.17
CA PHE A 48 4.77 -4.26 -1.29
C PHE A 48 4.10 -4.32 -2.66
N VAL A 49 4.21 -5.46 -3.35
CA VAL A 49 3.43 -5.70 -4.56
C VAL A 49 2.09 -6.32 -4.19
N ILE A 50 1.02 -5.87 -4.84
CA ILE A 50 -0.30 -6.51 -4.74
C ILE A 50 -0.28 -7.79 -5.58
N VAL A 51 -0.69 -8.90 -4.97
CA VAL A 51 -0.78 -10.22 -5.61
C VAL A 51 -2.22 -10.69 -5.58
N ASP A 52 -2.84 -10.81 -6.76
CA ASP A 52 -4.22 -11.29 -6.90
C ASP A 52 -4.27 -12.81 -6.73
N SER A 53 -5.05 -13.30 -5.76
CA SER A 53 -5.24 -14.75 -5.52
C SER A 53 -6.67 -15.04 -5.07
N ALA A 54 -7.53 -15.44 -6.00
CA ALA A 54 -8.97 -15.62 -5.73
C ALA A 54 -9.24 -16.43 -4.45
N PRO A 55 -10.05 -15.93 -3.50
CA PRO A 55 -10.98 -14.80 -3.64
C PRO A 55 -10.44 -13.41 -3.19
N TYR A 56 -9.17 -13.28 -2.80
CA TYR A 56 -8.63 -12.05 -2.20
C TYR A 56 -7.27 -11.61 -2.81
N SER A 57 -6.99 -10.33 -2.76
CA SER A 57 -5.67 -9.80 -3.08
C SER A 57 -4.80 -9.69 -1.82
N PHE A 58 -3.53 -10.08 -1.93
CA PHE A 58 -2.55 -10.09 -0.84
C PHE A 58 -1.46 -9.05 -1.08
N LEU A 59 -0.69 -8.74 -0.04
CA LEU A 59 0.53 -7.96 -0.15
C LEU A 59 1.75 -8.86 -0.01
N ARG A 60 2.69 -8.71 -0.93
CA ARG A 60 3.97 -9.41 -0.88
C ARG A 60 5.11 -8.39 -0.76
N PRO A 61 6.00 -8.50 0.23
CA PRO A 61 7.12 -7.58 0.36
C PRO A 61 7.99 -7.60 -0.91
N LEU A 62 8.49 -6.43 -1.31
CA LEU A 62 9.45 -6.36 -2.40
C LEU A 62 10.75 -7.08 -2.04
N SER A 63 11.29 -7.83 -2.99
CA SER A 63 12.65 -8.35 -2.88
C SER A 63 13.67 -7.20 -2.89
N HIS A 64 14.84 -7.43 -2.32
CA HIS A 64 15.91 -6.43 -2.30
C HIS A 64 16.27 -5.94 -3.72
N ASP A 65 16.37 -6.87 -4.66
CA ASP A 65 16.71 -6.55 -6.05
C ASP A 65 15.61 -5.69 -6.70
N ARG A 66 14.32 -6.01 -6.48
CA ARG A 66 13.24 -5.23 -7.06
C ARG A 66 13.19 -3.82 -6.47
N SER A 67 13.40 -3.67 -5.16
CA SER A 67 13.49 -2.35 -4.52
C SER A 67 14.61 -1.49 -5.13
N ARG A 68 15.79 -2.09 -5.38
CA ARG A 68 16.90 -1.39 -6.03
C ARG A 68 16.60 -1.01 -7.47
N MET A 69 15.93 -1.87 -8.24
CA MET A 69 15.50 -1.54 -9.60
C MET A 69 14.54 -0.33 -9.59
N LEU A 70 13.53 -0.34 -8.71
CA LEU A 70 12.58 0.77 -8.59
C LEU A 70 13.25 2.08 -8.18
N GLN A 71 14.21 2.03 -7.26
CA GLN A 71 15.03 3.20 -6.88
C GLN A 71 15.82 3.79 -8.05
N HIS A 72 16.29 2.93 -8.95
CA HIS A 72 17.04 3.36 -10.14
C HIS A 72 16.10 3.90 -11.24
N GLU A 73 14.98 3.23 -11.50
CA GLU A 73 14.00 3.59 -12.53
C GLU A 73 13.21 4.85 -12.16
N TYR A 74 12.84 5.01 -10.87
CA TYR A 74 12.04 6.13 -10.36
C TYR A 74 12.62 6.72 -9.06
N PRO A 75 13.82 7.31 -9.10
CA PRO A 75 14.51 7.81 -7.91
C PRO A 75 13.71 8.87 -7.16
N ALA A 76 12.98 9.74 -7.86
CA ALA A 76 12.15 10.78 -7.22
C ALA A 76 11.02 10.21 -6.36
N THR A 77 10.57 8.98 -6.66
CA THR A 77 9.45 8.33 -5.98
C THR A 77 9.93 7.35 -4.92
N PHE A 78 10.96 6.56 -5.24
CA PHE A 78 11.35 5.40 -4.45
C PHE A 78 12.68 5.53 -3.70
N ALA A 79 13.35 6.70 -3.72
CA ALA A 79 14.65 6.89 -3.06
C ALA A 79 14.68 6.47 -1.57
N ALA A 80 13.58 6.63 -0.85
CA ALA A 80 13.49 6.31 0.58
C ALA A 80 13.14 4.83 0.87
N LEU A 81 12.92 3.99 -0.16
CA LEU A 81 12.61 2.57 0.04
C LEU A 81 13.73 1.88 0.82
N GLN A 82 13.34 1.19 1.88
CA GLN A 82 14.22 0.31 2.63
C GLN A 82 14.05 -1.13 2.13
N PRO A 83 15.11 -1.96 2.18
CA PRO A 83 14.98 -3.40 2.02
C PRO A 83 13.97 -3.95 3.04
N SER A 84 13.06 -4.82 2.60
CA SER A 84 12.16 -5.49 3.54
C SER A 84 12.98 -6.36 4.49
N VAL A 85 12.63 -6.32 5.79
CA VAL A 85 13.14 -7.26 6.80
C VAL A 85 12.43 -8.61 6.72
N MET A 86 11.32 -8.69 5.98
CA MET A 86 10.55 -9.91 5.76
C MET A 86 11.01 -10.63 4.49
N ASN A 87 10.85 -11.95 4.50
CA ASN A 87 11.04 -12.75 3.30
C ASN A 87 10.03 -12.32 2.22
N SER A 88 10.52 -12.08 0.99
CA SER A 88 9.73 -11.66 -0.16
C SER A 88 8.74 -12.72 -0.66
N ASP A 89 8.83 -13.96 -0.19
CA ASP A 89 7.87 -15.02 -0.52
C ASP A 89 6.64 -15.03 0.41
N VAL A 90 6.66 -14.26 1.50
CA VAL A 90 5.54 -14.19 2.45
C VAL A 90 4.39 -13.40 1.84
N LEU A 91 3.18 -13.96 1.93
CA LEU A 91 1.94 -13.29 1.59
C LEU A 91 1.29 -12.76 2.86
N LEU A 92 1.06 -11.45 2.88
CA LEU A 92 0.45 -10.74 3.98
C LEU A 92 -1.01 -10.43 3.65
N ARG A 93 -1.89 -10.78 4.59
CA ARG A 93 -3.31 -10.46 4.54
C ARG A 93 -3.54 -9.07 5.10
N LEU A 94 -4.35 -8.27 4.41
CA LEU A 94 -4.88 -7.05 5.00
C LEU A 94 -6.03 -7.42 5.94
N ILE A 95 -5.84 -7.25 7.25
CA ILE A 95 -6.87 -7.63 8.24
C ILE A 95 -7.55 -6.42 8.87
N ALA A 96 -6.91 -5.25 8.89
CA ALA A 96 -7.53 -4.03 9.37
C ALA A 96 -6.97 -2.78 8.71
N PHE A 97 -7.76 -1.70 8.74
CA PHE A 97 -7.30 -0.36 8.37
C PHE A 97 -8.07 0.71 9.12
N THR A 98 -7.45 1.89 9.24
CA THR A 98 -8.05 3.09 9.80
C THR A 98 -7.87 4.26 8.82
N TYR A 99 -8.92 5.05 8.63
CA TYR A 99 -8.86 6.28 7.83
C TYR A 99 -9.76 7.34 8.44
N ASN A 100 -9.45 8.60 8.15
CA ASN A 100 -10.31 9.71 8.53
C ASN A 100 -11.16 10.17 7.35
N GLU A 101 -12.46 10.36 7.55
CA GLU A 101 -13.31 11.11 6.63
C GLU A 101 -13.50 12.54 7.15
N VAL A 102 -13.38 13.52 6.25
CA VAL A 102 -13.69 14.93 6.58
C VAL A 102 -14.85 15.42 5.73
N ARG A 103 -15.91 15.93 6.36
CA ARG A 103 -17.08 16.53 5.70
C ARG A 103 -17.18 18.01 6.06
N THR A 104 -17.37 18.88 5.07
CA THR A 104 -17.44 20.36 5.26
C THR A 104 -18.74 20.91 4.64
N LYS A 105 -19.30 22.08 5.00
CA LYS A 105 -18.80 23.36 5.56
C LYS A 105 -18.90 23.41 7.11
N CYS A 106 -17.90 23.95 7.81
CA CYS A 106 -17.74 24.01 9.30
C CYS A 106 -17.14 22.78 10.02
N ASN A 107 -16.74 21.75 9.27
CA ASN A 107 -15.96 20.55 9.67
C ASN A 107 -16.69 19.50 10.52
N TYR A 108 -16.57 18.26 10.07
CA TYR A 108 -16.85 17.03 10.82
C TYR A 108 -15.81 16.00 10.40
N SER A 109 -15.15 15.35 11.37
CA SER A 109 -14.10 14.33 11.16
C SER A 109 -14.55 13.02 11.80
N ILE A 110 -14.49 11.91 11.06
CA ILE A 110 -14.79 10.57 11.56
C ILE A 110 -13.56 9.70 11.36
N CYS A 111 -13.09 9.01 12.41
CA CYS A 111 -12.17 7.89 12.24
C CYS A 111 -12.99 6.62 12.01
N ILE A 112 -12.77 5.96 10.88
CA ILE A 112 -13.43 4.72 10.53
C ILE A 112 -12.38 3.61 10.57
N SER A 113 -12.66 2.57 11.36
CA SER A 113 -11.80 1.41 11.52
C SER A 113 -12.58 0.16 11.12
N PHE A 114 -11.97 -0.67 10.27
CA PHE A 114 -12.49 -1.99 9.94
C PHE A 114 -11.45 -3.04 10.31
N ALA A 115 -11.90 -4.18 10.84
CA ALA A 115 -11.06 -5.33 11.12
C ALA A 115 -11.82 -6.62 10.77
N SER A 116 -11.18 -7.56 10.09
CA SER A 116 -11.67 -8.92 9.86
C SER A 116 -10.51 -9.88 9.68
N ASP A 117 -10.41 -10.85 10.59
CA ASP A 117 -9.38 -11.90 10.54
C ASP A 117 -9.85 -13.12 9.73
N ASP A 118 -11.16 -13.43 9.80
CA ASP A 118 -11.78 -14.59 9.12
C ASP A 118 -11.93 -14.39 7.61
N HIS A 119 -12.14 -13.14 7.18
CA HIS A 119 -12.30 -12.75 5.78
C HIS A 119 -11.37 -11.57 5.49
N PRO A 120 -10.11 -11.83 5.07
CA PRO A 120 -9.17 -10.76 4.83
C PRO A 120 -9.74 -9.78 3.80
N LEU A 121 -9.42 -8.51 3.99
CA LEU A 121 -9.88 -7.45 3.12
C LEU A 121 -9.15 -7.57 1.79
N ASP A 122 -9.88 -7.40 0.69
CA ASP A 122 -9.27 -7.38 -0.63
C ASP A 122 -8.37 -6.15 -0.78
N ALA A 123 -7.04 -6.36 -0.75
CA ALA A 123 -6.07 -5.28 -0.74
C ALA A 123 -6.20 -4.38 -1.97
N TYR A 124 -6.45 -4.96 -3.15
CA TYR A 124 -6.57 -4.20 -4.39
C TYR A 124 -7.76 -3.25 -4.37
N SER A 125 -8.95 -3.78 -4.08
CA SER A 125 -10.17 -2.98 -3.96
C SER A 125 -10.06 -1.92 -2.87
N PHE A 126 -9.41 -2.25 -1.75
CA PHE A 126 -9.20 -1.31 -0.66
C PHE A 126 -8.31 -0.13 -1.07
N PHE A 127 -7.10 -0.39 -1.58
CA PHE A 127 -6.17 0.70 -1.91
C PHE A 127 -6.68 1.57 -3.06
N LEU A 128 -7.44 1.03 -4.01
CA LEU A 128 -8.08 1.82 -5.08
C LEU A 128 -9.21 2.73 -4.57
N GLN A 129 -9.87 2.38 -3.46
CA GLN A 129 -10.88 3.25 -2.85
C GLN A 129 -10.26 4.44 -2.12
N THR A 130 -8.94 4.43 -1.88
CA THR A 130 -8.26 5.61 -1.33
C THR A 130 -8.37 6.78 -2.31
N GLY A 131 -8.47 8.00 -1.78
CA GLY A 131 -8.67 9.18 -2.62
C GLY A 131 -7.54 9.36 -3.64
N ALA A 132 -7.83 10.01 -4.78
CA ALA A 132 -6.89 10.22 -5.89
C ALA A 132 -5.54 10.86 -5.51
N ASN A 133 -5.43 11.47 -4.33
CA ASN A 133 -4.16 12.01 -3.81
C ASN A 133 -3.14 10.92 -3.45
N TYR A 134 -3.59 9.68 -3.24
CA TYR A 134 -2.75 8.55 -2.81
C TYR A 134 -2.50 7.55 -3.94
N VAL A 135 -3.12 7.73 -5.11
CA VAL A 135 -2.95 6.86 -6.27
C VAL A 135 -2.11 7.58 -7.31
N HIS A 136 -0.94 7.03 -7.62
CA HIS A 136 0.06 7.65 -8.49
C HIS A 136 0.33 6.76 -9.70
N PHE A 137 0.18 7.30 -10.90
CA PHE A 137 0.52 6.60 -12.14
C PHE A 137 1.95 6.95 -12.53
N LEU A 138 2.83 5.95 -12.64
CA LEU A 138 4.21 6.13 -13.06
C LEU A 138 4.37 5.66 -14.51
N THR A 139 4.66 6.60 -15.41
CA THR A 139 5.03 6.27 -16.79
C THR A 139 6.45 5.71 -16.82
N GLU A 140 6.61 4.47 -17.29
CA GLU A 140 7.93 3.89 -17.59
C GLU A 140 8.70 4.79 -18.57
N GLN A 141 9.99 5.00 -18.32
CA GLN A 141 10.87 5.54 -19.35
C GLN A 141 10.90 4.50 -20.48
N GLN A 142 10.36 4.85 -21.65
CA GLN A 142 10.43 3.98 -22.83
C GLN A 142 11.84 3.43 -22.97
N ASP A 143 11.95 2.10 -23.12
CA ASP A 143 13.20 1.42 -23.46
C ASP A 143 13.85 2.16 -24.64
N ARG A 144 14.86 2.97 -24.35
CA ARG A 144 15.73 3.56 -25.37
C ARG A 144 16.70 2.47 -25.82
N ASN A 145 16.19 1.43 -26.47
CA ASN A 145 16.97 0.44 -27.22
C ASN A 145 16.02 -0.32 -28.16
N GLY A 146 15.70 0.31 -29.29
CA GLY A 146 15.28 -0.36 -30.52
C GLY A 146 16.46 -0.44 -31.48
#